data_AF-A0A4Q9DFC5-F1
#
_entry.id   AF-A0A4Q9DFC5-F1
#
_cell.length_a   1.000
_cell.length_b   1.000
_cell.length_c   1.000
_cell.angle_alpha   90.00
_cell.angle_beta   90.00
_cell.angle_gamma   90.00
#
_symmetry.space_group_name_H-M   'P 1'
#
loop_
_entity.id
_entity.type
_entity.pdbx_description
1 polymer ?
#
loop_
_entity_poly.entity_id
_entity_poly.type
_entity_poly.pdbx_seq_one_letter_code
_entity_poly.pdbx_strand_id
1 'polypeptide(L)'
;MVAPLQSVSDNHTGLYSNEKFDYDAEAQTVRCPAEQVTRKKYYTPQLEGTQYHFPKEICKACPVRLQCTASEQGRKIFISNYYNEFQEAKTFNETEQAKKLFQIRNGIERKNNELKNHHGLGYARTHTRERRRVYVKIVSMVVNLKQFVKQKNPLTLGFVRKRPPGFLLSFLKIQQA
;
A
#
# COMPACT_ATOMS: atom_id res chain seq x y z
N MET A 1 5.08 -7.15 10.75
CA MET A 1 3.99 -7.39 9.79
C MET A 1 4.39 -6.73 8.49
N VAL A 2 4.63 -7.52 7.46
CA VAL A 2 4.97 -7.00 6.13
C VAL A 2 3.67 -6.58 5.45
N ALA A 3 3.68 -5.45 4.73
CA ALA A 3 2.49 -5.07 3.94
C ALA A 3 2.28 -6.10 2.82
N PRO A 4 1.03 -6.37 2.42
CA PRO A 4 0.81 -7.26 1.30
C PRO A 4 1.35 -6.57 0.06
N LEU A 5 2.24 -7.24 -0.65
CA LEU A 5 2.71 -6.76 -1.95
C LEU A 5 1.50 -6.78 -2.88
N GLN A 6 1.35 -5.73 -3.69
CA GLN A 6 0.31 -5.72 -4.72
C GLN A 6 0.56 -6.90 -5.65
N SER A 7 -0.47 -7.73 -5.88
CA SER A 7 -0.38 -8.81 -6.87
C SER A 7 -0.13 -8.18 -8.24
N VAL A 8 1.05 -8.41 -8.80
CA VAL A 8 1.46 -7.88 -10.11
C VAL A 8 0.93 -8.76 -11.25
N SER A 9 0.05 -9.73 -10.95
CA SER A 9 -0.42 -10.75 -11.89
C SER A 9 -1.09 -10.15 -13.13
N ASP A 10 -1.79 -9.03 -12.96
CA ASP A 10 -2.52 -8.38 -14.05
C ASP A 10 -1.97 -6.98 -14.29
N ASN A 11 -1.07 -6.86 -15.25
CA ASN A 11 -0.79 -5.57 -15.84
C ASN A 11 -2.10 -5.05 -16.46
N HIS A 12 -2.57 -3.85 -16.09
CA HIS A 12 -3.82 -3.29 -16.61
C HIS A 12 -3.86 -3.20 -18.14
N THR A 13 -2.71 -3.28 -18.79
CA THR A 13 -2.56 -3.31 -20.25
C THR A 13 -2.68 -4.70 -20.88
N GLY A 14 -2.82 -5.77 -20.09
CA GLY A 14 -2.86 -7.16 -20.56
C GLY A 14 -1.52 -7.73 -21.03
N LEU A 15 -0.45 -6.93 -21.01
CA LEU A 15 0.90 -7.34 -21.37
C LEU A 15 1.56 -8.11 -20.21
N TYR A 16 2.58 -8.90 -20.52
CA TYR A 16 3.34 -9.63 -19.51
C TYR A 16 3.82 -8.73 -18.36
N SER A 17 3.60 -9.20 -17.14
CA SER A 17 4.11 -8.60 -15.91
C SER A 17 5.61 -8.90 -15.72
N ASN A 18 6.25 -8.21 -14.78
CA ASN A 18 7.66 -8.44 -14.47
C ASN A 18 7.90 -9.82 -13.83
N GLU A 19 6.87 -10.49 -13.29
CA GLU A 19 7.00 -11.82 -12.68
C GLU A 19 7.29 -12.92 -13.71
N LYS A 20 7.00 -12.69 -15.00
CA LYS A 20 7.38 -13.61 -16.07
C LYS A 20 8.86 -13.49 -16.49
N PHE A 21 9.63 -12.62 -15.85
CA PHE A 21 11.03 -12.40 -16.16
C PHE A 21 11.88 -12.83 -14.97
N ASP A 22 12.81 -13.74 -15.21
CA ASP A 22 13.68 -14.27 -14.17
C ASP A 22 14.91 -13.38 -14.03
N TYR A 23 15.10 -12.82 -12.83
CA TYR A 23 16.29 -12.05 -12.50
C TYR A 23 17.30 -12.93 -11.76
N ASP A 24 18.49 -13.04 -12.33
CA ASP A 24 19.66 -13.65 -11.70
C ASP A 24 20.53 -12.54 -11.09
N ALA A 25 20.57 -12.51 -9.75
CA ALA A 25 21.30 -11.51 -9.00
C ALA A 25 22.83 -11.70 -9.05
N GLU A 26 23.31 -12.94 -9.16
CA GLU A 26 24.75 -13.25 -9.20
C GLU A 26 25.34 -12.89 -10.56
N ALA A 27 24.70 -13.35 -11.63
CA ALA A 27 25.11 -13.02 -12.99
C ALA A 27 24.68 -11.59 -13.40
N GLN A 28 23.86 -10.94 -12.57
CA GLN A 28 23.22 -9.66 -12.81
C GLN A 28 22.53 -9.59 -14.18
N THR A 29 21.77 -10.63 -14.52
CA THR A 29 21.09 -10.78 -15.80
C THR A 29 19.59 -10.96 -15.65
N VAL A 30 18.83 -10.64 -16.69
CA VAL A 30 17.38 -10.90 -16.73
C VAL A 30 17.07 -11.80 -17.92
N ARG A 31 16.38 -12.91 -17.68
CA ARG A 31 15.86 -13.83 -18.69
C ARG A 31 14.39 -13.53 -18.97
N CYS A 32 14.00 -13.53 -20.23
CA CYS A 32 12.62 -13.32 -20.65
C CYS A 32 11.87 -14.65 -20.88
N PRO A 33 10.53 -14.61 -21.04
CA PRO A 33 9.72 -15.80 -21.32
C PRO A 33 10.08 -16.54 -22.62
N ALA A 34 10.70 -15.84 -23.58
CA ALA A 34 11.20 -16.40 -24.82
C ALA A 34 12.69 -16.83 -24.71
N GLU A 35 13.15 -17.06 -23.49
CA GLU A 35 14.48 -17.54 -23.12
C GLU A 35 15.67 -16.62 -23.44
N GLN A 36 15.41 -15.41 -23.96
CA GLN A 36 16.46 -14.43 -24.23
C GLN A 36 16.97 -13.82 -22.93
N VAL A 37 18.29 -13.65 -22.82
CA VAL A 37 18.94 -13.06 -21.64
C VAL A 37 19.51 -11.69 -21.98
N THR A 38 19.31 -10.70 -21.12
CA THR A 38 19.96 -9.39 -21.24
C THR A 38 20.88 -9.09 -20.06
N ARG A 39 22.05 -8.53 -20.39
CA ARG A 39 23.01 -7.92 -19.45
C ARG A 39 23.03 -6.39 -19.56
N LYS A 40 22.40 -5.84 -20.61
CA LYS A 40 22.39 -4.40 -20.86
C LYS A 40 21.51 -3.72 -19.83
N LYS A 41 22.13 -2.90 -18.98
CA LYS A 41 21.46 -2.29 -17.84
C LYS A 41 21.96 -0.88 -17.55
N TYR A 42 21.09 -0.07 -16.97
CA TYR A 42 21.39 1.30 -16.56
C TYR A 42 20.88 1.52 -15.14
N TYR A 43 21.75 2.01 -14.26
CA TYR A 43 21.36 2.36 -12.90
C TYR A 43 20.58 3.67 -12.90
N THR A 44 19.46 3.71 -12.18
CA THR A 44 18.61 4.89 -12.01
C THR A 44 18.60 5.29 -10.54
N PRO A 45 19.45 6.25 -10.11
CA PRO A 45 19.57 6.63 -8.70
C PRO A 45 18.26 7.12 -8.09
N GLN A 46 17.44 7.86 -8.86
CA GLN A 46 16.19 8.44 -8.39
C GLN A 46 15.13 7.38 -8.05
N LEU A 47 15.23 6.19 -8.64
CA LEU A 47 14.33 5.07 -8.40
C LEU A 47 14.98 3.99 -7.52
N GLU A 48 16.23 4.18 -7.10
CA GLU A 48 17.00 3.21 -6.31
C GLU A 48 16.95 1.81 -6.92
N GLY A 49 17.31 1.72 -8.20
CA GLY A 49 17.30 0.45 -8.91
C GLY A 49 17.91 0.51 -10.30
N THR A 50 17.91 -0.66 -10.93
CA THR A 50 18.56 -0.90 -12.21
C THR A 50 17.53 -1.25 -13.27
N GLN A 51 17.58 -0.56 -14.40
CA GLN A 51 16.74 -0.85 -15.56
C GLN A 51 17.50 -1.71 -16.56
N TYR A 52 16.97 -2.90 -16.83
CA TYR A 52 17.44 -3.86 -17.83
C TYR A 52 16.74 -3.65 -19.16
N HIS A 53 17.50 -3.70 -20.25
CA HIS A 53 17.01 -3.42 -21.59
C HIS A 53 17.21 -4.62 -22.50
N PHE A 54 16.12 -5.13 -23.07
CA PHE A 54 16.21 -6.12 -24.13
C PHE A 54 16.49 -5.43 -25.47
N PRO A 55 17.42 -5.95 -26.29
CA PRO A 55 17.71 -5.39 -27.60
C PRO A 55 16.47 -5.33 -28.49
N LYS A 56 16.31 -4.21 -29.20
CA LYS A 56 15.17 -3.96 -30.11
C LYS A 56 15.05 -5.04 -31.19
N GLU A 57 16.15 -5.46 -31.77
CA GLU A 57 16.20 -6.47 -32.85
C GLU A 57 15.65 -7.81 -32.36
N ILE A 58 16.11 -8.28 -31.20
CA ILE A 58 15.63 -9.50 -30.56
C ILE A 58 14.13 -9.41 -30.24
N CYS A 59 13.69 -8.29 -29.66
CA CYS A 59 12.27 -8.10 -29.34
C CYS A 59 11.38 -7.95 -30.59
N LYS A 60 11.93 -7.52 -31.74
CA LYS A 60 11.16 -7.39 -32.99
C LYS A 60 10.93 -8.73 -33.66
N ALA A 61 11.92 -9.61 -33.64
CA ALA A 61 11.83 -10.97 -34.18
C ALA A 61 11.12 -11.97 -33.25
N CYS A 62 10.75 -11.54 -32.03
CA CYS A 62 10.19 -12.42 -31.01
C CYS A 62 8.72 -12.81 -31.31
N PRO A 63 8.36 -14.10 -31.31
CA PRO A 63 7.00 -14.55 -31.62
C PRO A 63 5.95 -14.09 -30.58
N VAL A 64 6.37 -13.91 -29.32
CA VAL A 64 5.49 -13.48 -28.22
C VAL A 64 5.49 -11.97 -28.02
N ARG A 65 6.01 -11.18 -28.97
CA ARG A 65 6.14 -9.71 -28.85
C ARG A 65 4.81 -9.04 -28.50
N LEU A 66 3.72 -9.40 -29.19
CA LEU A 66 2.39 -8.80 -29.00
C LEU A 66 1.86 -8.95 -27.57
N GLN A 67 2.21 -10.04 -26.89
CA GLN A 67 1.84 -10.28 -25.49
C GLN A 67 2.87 -9.72 -24.50
N CYS A 68 4.11 -9.49 -24.95
CA CYS A 68 5.22 -9.09 -24.10
C CYS A 68 5.40 -7.56 -24.01
N THR A 69 5.33 -6.83 -25.12
CA THR A 69 5.55 -5.38 -25.12
C THR A 69 4.98 -4.67 -26.34
N ALA A 70 4.38 -3.49 -26.11
CA ALA A 70 4.01 -2.55 -27.16
C ALA A 70 5.17 -1.60 -27.56
N SER A 71 6.31 -1.64 -26.86
CA SER A 71 7.43 -0.71 -27.08
C SER A 71 8.21 -1.04 -28.36
N GLU A 72 8.41 -0.04 -29.22
CA GLU A 72 9.28 -0.14 -30.40
C GLU A 72 10.76 -0.29 -30.07
N GLN A 73 11.19 0.13 -28.88
CA GLN A 73 12.59 0.12 -28.44
C GLN A 73 12.98 -1.17 -27.69
N GLY A 74 12.08 -2.15 -27.64
CA GLY A 74 12.25 -3.38 -26.86
C GLY A 74 11.66 -3.27 -25.45
N ARG A 75 11.60 -4.42 -24.77
CA ARG A 75 11.11 -4.52 -23.39
C ARG A 75 12.17 -3.98 -22.42
N LYS A 76 11.72 -3.24 -21.41
CA LYS A 76 12.56 -2.81 -20.29
C LYS A 76 12.00 -3.42 -19.00
N ILE A 77 12.87 -3.90 -18.13
CA ILE A 77 12.52 -4.47 -16.83
C ILE A 77 13.27 -3.70 -15.76
N PHE A 78 12.57 -3.23 -14.74
CA PHE A 78 13.17 -2.52 -13.63
C PHE A 78 13.32 -3.47 -12.45
N ILE A 79 14.51 -3.52 -11.87
CA ILE A 79 14.84 -4.31 -10.68
C ILE A 79 15.29 -3.31 -9.60
N SER A 80 14.56 -3.26 -8.49
CA SER A 80 14.93 -2.40 -7.35
C SER A 80 16.18 -2.95 -6.64
N ASN A 81 16.93 -2.08 -5.97
CA ASN A 81 17.99 -2.48 -5.06
C ASN A 81 17.48 -3.39 -3.93
N TYR A 82 16.22 -3.23 -3.54
CA TYR A 82 15.58 -4.01 -2.47
C TYR A 82 14.90 -5.29 -2.97
N TYR A 83 15.34 -5.84 -4.11
CA TYR A 83 14.69 -6.98 -4.75
C TYR A 83 14.61 -8.19 -3.81
N ASN A 84 15.67 -8.48 -3.06
CA ASN A 84 15.72 -9.63 -2.16
C ASN A 84 14.72 -9.49 -1.02
N GLU A 85 14.65 -8.30 -0.42
CA GLU A 85 13.69 -7.96 0.62
C GLU A 85 12.25 -8.08 0.11
N PHE A 86 12.00 -7.71 -1.15
CA PHE A 86 10.70 -7.93 -1.79
C PHE A 86 10.40 -9.42 -1.99
N GLN A 87 11.37 -10.25 -2.36
CA GLN A 87 11.17 -11.70 -2.49
C GLN A 87 10.90 -12.36 -1.14
N GLU A 88 11.66 -12.02 -0.10
CA GLU A 88 11.42 -12.48 1.27
C GLU A 88 10.04 -12.03 1.80
N ALA A 89 9.67 -10.78 1.52
CA ALA A 89 8.34 -10.27 1.82
C ALA A 89 7.24 -11.06 1.11
N LYS A 90 7.45 -11.42 -0.16
CA LYS A 90 6.50 -12.20 -0.96
C LYS A 90 6.32 -13.60 -0.37
N THR A 91 7.41 -14.32 -0.13
CA THR A 91 7.37 -15.67 0.45
C THR A 91 6.77 -15.66 1.85
N PHE A 92 7.10 -14.67 2.68
CA PHE A 92 6.49 -14.50 3.99
C PHE A 92 4.97 -14.27 3.87
N ASN A 93 4.52 -13.39 2.96
CA ASN A 93 3.11 -13.06 2.79
C ASN A 93 2.25 -14.26 2.35
N GLU A 94 2.82 -15.25 1.67
CA GLU A 94 2.13 -16.49 1.27
C GLU A 94 1.87 -17.43 2.45
N THR A 95 2.63 -17.30 3.56
CA THR A 95 2.49 -18.15 4.75
C THR A 95 1.16 -17.93 5.49
N GLU A 96 0.67 -18.98 6.16
CA GLU A 96 -0.51 -18.90 7.02
C GLU A 96 -0.33 -17.94 8.20
N GLN A 97 0.91 -17.80 8.70
CA GLN A 97 1.23 -16.84 9.76
C GLN A 97 0.97 -15.40 9.28
N ALA A 98 1.43 -15.04 8.08
CA ALA A 98 1.20 -13.73 7.53
C ALA A 98 -0.30 -13.47 7.28
N LYS A 99 -1.03 -14.46 6.75
CA LYS A 99 -2.50 -14.36 6.57
C LYS A 99 -3.23 -14.07 7.88
N LYS A 100 -2.85 -14.73 8.99
CA LYS A 100 -3.40 -14.44 10.32
C LYS A 100 -3.08 -13.02 10.78
N LEU A 101 -1.85 -12.55 10.58
CA LEU A 101 -1.47 -11.17 10.90
C LEU A 101 -2.29 -10.15 10.07
N PHE A 102 -2.57 -10.45 8.80
CA PHE A 102 -3.43 -9.62 7.95
C PHE A 102 -4.86 -9.54 8.48
N GLN A 103 -5.43 -10.64 8.95
CA GLN A 103 -6.78 -10.63 9.53
C GLN A 103 -6.89 -9.72 10.76
N ILE A 104 -5.84 -9.65 11.59
CA ILE A 104 -5.81 -8.76 12.77
C ILE A 104 -5.86 -7.28 12.36
N ARG A 105 -5.23 -6.91 11.24
CA ARG A 105 -5.20 -5.52 10.74
C ARG A 105 -6.58 -4.97 10.39
N ASN A 106 -7.55 -5.81 10.01
CA ASN A 106 -8.93 -5.37 9.79
C ASN A 106 -9.52 -4.67 11.04
N GLY A 107 -9.10 -5.07 12.24
CA GLY A 107 -9.46 -4.39 13.49
C GLY A 107 -8.93 -2.96 13.57
N ILE A 108 -7.70 -2.73 13.10
CA ILE A 108 -7.06 -1.41 13.06
C ILE A 108 -7.80 -0.50 12.08
N GLU A 109 -8.13 -0.98 10.89
CA GLU A 109 -8.85 -0.18 9.88
C GLU A 109 -10.25 0.20 10.34
N ARG A 110 -10.94 -0.73 11.03
CA ARG A 110 -12.22 -0.42 11.69
C ARG A 110 -12.10 0.68 12.74
N LYS A 111 -11.01 0.70 13.51
CA LYS A 111 -10.76 1.76 14.51
C LYS A 111 -10.37 3.09 13.88
N ASN A 112 -9.57 3.06 12.81
CA ASN A 112 -9.28 4.25 12.01
C ASN A 112 -10.55 4.84 11.38
N ASN A 113 -11.48 4.00 10.93
CA ASN A 113 -12.79 4.43 10.44
C ASN A 113 -13.61 5.12 11.55
N GLU A 114 -13.67 4.55 12.75
CA GLU A 114 -14.33 5.17 13.92
C GLU A 114 -13.73 6.54 14.24
N LEU A 115 -12.39 6.62 14.30
CA LEU A 115 -11.66 7.87 14.54
C LEU A 115 -11.98 8.95 13.49
N LYS A 116 -11.94 8.60 12.20
CA LYS A 116 -12.15 9.55 11.10
C LYS A 116 -13.61 9.97 10.99
N ASN A 117 -14.54 9.01 10.94
CA ASN A 117 -15.93 9.26 10.58
C ASN A 117 -16.83 9.54 11.78
N HIS A 118 -16.66 8.82 12.90
CA HIS A 118 -17.53 9.00 14.06
C HIS A 118 -17.02 10.15 14.97
N HIS A 119 -15.70 10.26 15.11
CA HIS A 119 -15.08 11.31 15.93
C HIS A 119 -14.56 12.52 15.14
N GLY A 120 -14.70 12.50 13.81
CA GLY A 120 -14.46 13.65 12.95
C GLY A 120 -12.99 13.99 12.73
N LEU A 121 -12.07 13.02 12.88
CA LEU A 121 -10.66 13.21 12.50
C LEU A 121 -10.43 13.21 10.98
N GLY A 122 -11.45 12.86 10.19
CA GLY A 122 -11.41 12.98 8.72
C GLY A 122 -11.18 14.41 8.24
N TYR A 123 -11.53 15.42 9.04
CA TYR A 123 -11.42 16.83 8.70
C TYR A 123 -10.62 17.60 9.75
N ALA A 124 -9.81 18.55 9.30
CA ALA A 124 -9.11 19.47 10.19
C ALA A 124 -10.09 20.54 10.66
N ARG A 125 -10.37 20.59 11.98
CA ARG A 125 -11.25 21.62 12.58
C ARG A 125 -10.50 22.82 13.13
N THR A 126 -9.18 22.74 13.14
CA THR A 126 -8.29 23.74 13.71
C THR A 126 -7.27 24.13 12.66
N HIS A 127 -6.94 25.41 12.58
CA HIS A 127 -5.99 25.91 11.60
C HIS A 127 -4.52 25.56 11.92
N THR A 128 -4.17 25.36 13.19
CA THR A 128 -2.78 25.08 13.60
C THR A 128 -2.51 23.59 13.84
N ARG A 129 -1.26 23.18 13.61
CA ARG A 129 -0.79 21.80 13.79
C ARG A 129 -0.84 21.38 15.25
N GLU A 130 -0.54 22.29 16.16
CA GLU A 130 -0.50 22.09 17.61
C GLU A 130 -1.91 21.77 18.13
N ARG A 131 -2.90 22.60 17.77
CA ARG A 131 -4.30 22.37 18.14
C ARG A 131 -4.83 21.07 17.54
N ARG A 132 -4.46 20.75 16.29
CA ARG A 132 -4.84 19.47 15.67
C ARG A 132 -4.24 18.27 16.41
N ARG A 133 -2.97 18.35 16.83
CA ARG A 133 -2.31 17.30 17.64
C ARG A 133 -3.03 17.07 18.96
N VAL A 134 -3.40 18.14 19.67
CA VAL A 134 -4.16 18.05 20.92
C VAL A 134 -5.53 17.39 20.68
N TYR A 135 -6.27 17.83 19.66
CA TYR A 135 -7.57 17.25 19.31
C TYR A 135 -7.47 15.75 18.97
N VAL A 136 -6.47 15.34 18.17
CA VAL A 136 -6.20 13.93 17.86
C VAL A 136 -5.94 13.14 19.14
N LYS A 137 -5.11 13.64 20.07
CA LYS A 137 -4.83 12.97 21.35
C LYS A 137 -6.10 12.77 22.18
N ILE A 138 -6.92 13.81 22.33
CA ILE A 138 -8.19 13.73 23.09
C ILE A 138 -9.13 12.71 22.47
N VAL A 139 -9.31 12.74 21.14
CA VAL A 139 -10.17 11.79 20.44
C VAL A 139 -9.65 10.35 20.61
N SER A 140 -8.34 10.13 20.50
CA SER A 140 -7.73 8.82 20.72
C SER A 140 -7.95 8.31 22.15
N MET A 141 -7.81 9.18 23.16
CA MET A 141 -8.12 8.83 24.56
C MET A 141 -9.57 8.38 24.72
N VAL A 142 -10.53 9.10 24.13
CA VAL A 142 -11.96 8.75 24.17
C VAL A 142 -12.22 7.39 23.52
N VAL A 143 -11.64 7.12 22.34
CA VAL A 143 -11.81 5.83 21.65
C VAL A 143 -11.20 4.68 22.45
N ASN A 144 -10.04 4.90 23.09
CA ASN A 144 -9.42 3.91 23.98
C ASN A 144 -10.29 3.62 25.21
N LEU A 145 -10.87 4.66 25.83
CA LEU A 145 -11.80 4.50 26.95
C LEU A 145 -13.04 3.69 26.54
N LYS A 146 -13.64 3.97 25.38
CA LYS A 146 -14.75 3.16 24.83
C LYS A 146 -14.37 1.69 24.68
N GLN A 147 -13.13 1.42 24.25
CA GLN A 147 -12.63 0.06 24.08
C GLN A 147 -12.48 -0.66 25.43
N PHE A 148 -11.94 0.00 26.46
CA PHE A 148 -11.84 -0.58 27.81
C PHE A 148 -13.21 -0.91 28.40
N VAL A 149 -14.18 0.00 28.28
CA VAL A 149 -15.55 -0.23 28.77
C VAL A 149 -16.18 -1.43 28.08
N LYS A 150 -16.03 -1.53 26.75
CA LYS A 150 -16.57 -2.65 25.96
C LYS A 150 -15.94 -4.01 26.32
N GLN A 151 -14.68 -4.03 26.75
CA GLN A 151 -14.01 -5.26 27.22
C GLN A 151 -14.50 -5.70 28.60
N LYS A 152 -14.88 -4.75 29.46
CA LYS A 152 -15.31 -5.02 30.85
C LYS A 152 -16.81 -5.30 30.97
N ASN A 153 -17.64 -4.69 30.13
CA ASN A 153 -19.09 -4.89 30.13
C ASN A 153 -19.60 -5.08 28.68
N PRO A 154 -20.49 -6.05 28.43
CA PRO A 154 -21.11 -6.26 27.11
C PRO A 154 -22.19 -5.19 26.82
N LEU A 155 -22.09 -4.01 27.42
CA LEU A 155 -23.00 -2.91 27.15
C LEU A 155 -22.91 -2.63 25.64
N THR A 156 -24.00 -2.95 24.94
CA THR A 156 -24.30 -2.48 23.59
C THR A 156 -24.59 -0.99 23.71
N LEU A 157 -23.56 -0.21 24.05
CA LEU A 157 -23.64 1.23 24.05
C LEU A 157 -23.99 1.64 22.63
N GLY A 158 -25.23 2.09 22.46
CA GLY A 158 -25.73 2.80 21.30
C GLY A 158 -25.03 4.15 21.19
N PHE A 159 -23.70 4.14 21.11
CA PHE A 159 -22.95 5.32 20.74
C PHE A 159 -23.47 5.75 19.40
N VAL A 160 -24.05 6.94 19.35
CA VAL A 160 -24.49 7.62 18.14
C VAL A 160 -23.37 7.51 17.10
N ARG A 161 -23.56 6.59 16.15
CA ARG A 161 -22.49 6.14 15.25
C ARG A 161 -22.11 7.24 14.27
N LYS A 162 -23.07 8.06 13.85
CA LYS A 162 -22.85 9.25 13.04
C LYS A 162 -23.25 10.47 13.87
N ARG A 163 -22.35 11.44 14.01
CA ARG A 163 -22.75 12.75 14.51
C ARG A 163 -23.84 13.28 13.55
N PRO A 164 -25.04 13.66 14.03
CA PRO A 164 -26.11 14.09 13.14
C PRO A 164 -25.65 15.32 12.33
N PRO A 165 -26.02 15.41 11.04
CA PRO A 165 -25.78 16.61 10.27
C PRO A 165 -26.49 17.78 10.96
N GLY A 166 -25.76 18.84 11.33
CA GLY A 166 -26.33 20.04 11.96
C GLY A 166 -25.91 20.34 13.40
N PHE A 167 -25.11 19.50 14.08
CA PHE A 167 -24.56 19.84 15.41
C PHE A 167 -23.34 20.79 15.29
N LEU A 168 -23.53 21.93 14.64
CA LEU A 168 -22.47 22.88 14.26
C LEU A 168 -22.48 24.18 15.07
N LEU A 169 -23.45 24.45 15.97
CA LEU A 169 -23.64 25.82 16.47
C LEU A 169 -24.02 26.01 17.96
N SER A 170 -23.77 25.06 18.88
CA SER A 170 -24.12 25.27 20.29
C SER A 170 -22.95 25.52 21.26
N PHE A 171 -21.72 25.12 20.95
CA PHE A 171 -20.59 25.29 21.89
C PHE A 171 -19.83 26.62 21.77
N LEU A 172 -20.05 27.41 20.72
CA LEU A 172 -19.42 28.73 20.55
C LEU A 172 -20.26 29.90 21.08
N LYS A 173 -21.45 29.66 21.64
CA LYS A 173 -22.30 30.71 22.23
C LYS A 173 -22.15 30.89 23.76
N ILE A 174 -21.27 30.14 24.42
CA ILE A 174 -21.09 30.22 25.89
C ILE A 174 -19.83 31.02 26.30
N GLN A 175 -19.03 31.52 25.35
CA GLN A 175 -17.85 32.36 25.64
C GLN A 175 -18.00 33.84 25.26
N GLN A 176 -19.23 34.30 25.06
CA GLN A 176 -19.54 35.72 24.91
C GLN A 176 -20.77 36.08 25.76
N ALA A 177 -20.57 36.08 27.07
CA ALA A 177 -21.37 36.80 28.06
C ALA A 177 -20.42 37.21 29.20
#